data_AF-A0A7C6HQW4-F1
#
_entry.id   AF-A0A7C6HQW4-F1
#
_cell.length_a   1.000
_cell.length_b   1.000
_cell.length_c   1.000
_cell.angle_alpha   90.00
_cell.angle_beta   90.00
_cell.angle_gamma   90.00
#
_symmetry.space_group_name_H-M   'P 1'
#
loop_
_entity.id
_entity.type
_entity.pdbx_description
1 polymer ?
#
loop_
_entity_poly.entity_id
_entity_poly.type
_entity_poly.pdbx_seq_one_letter_code
_entity_poly.pdbx_strand_id
1 'polypeptide(L)'
;MALPVEVDVAPSYQQQTTCDPTAKPGAVAFGQLLNAHYGTRVTHISRNCNNGVTEHSEGRALDWMISAYDAQQRAIADSIVQWLSADDANGNPGAMARRFGINYIIWNRKMWRAYAPERGWATYTGSHPHDDHIHISFTWDGAYKRTSWWTGVALRTVTVDGGATGAPAPHTVPILTSTGYHVLRRGSLGEEVRLLQQALKIGVDGSFGPGTEQAVRAFQTQHKLTVDGAVGSQSWTKLIELGLVPARSASAPAPAAPPAAAHPLEQYSTLTLRRGSTGAAVAALQRALSLTADGSFGPGTEQGVRAFQQSKSLTSDGVVIPNVWNALMGRSYFKTGESAPAAPPAAAHPLEQYSTLTLRRGSTGAAVAALQRALSLTA
;
A
#
# COMPACT_ATOMS: atom_id res chain seq x y z
N MET A 1 3.77 -6.09 8.26
CA MET A 1 4.81 -7.13 8.17
C MET A 1 6.00 -6.62 8.96
N ALA A 2 6.60 -7.42 9.84
CA ALA A 2 7.82 -7.00 10.53
C ALA A 2 8.96 -6.96 9.49
N LEU A 3 9.79 -5.91 9.53
CA LEU A 3 10.97 -5.84 8.66
C LEU A 3 11.98 -6.90 9.10
N PRO A 4 12.67 -7.58 8.16
CA PRO A 4 13.71 -8.54 8.52
C PRO A 4 14.85 -7.82 9.26
N VAL A 5 15.48 -8.50 10.21
CA VAL A 5 16.64 -7.95 10.95
C VAL A 5 17.74 -7.51 9.98
N GLU A 6 17.93 -8.29 8.92
CA GLU A 6 18.93 -8.02 7.89
C GLU A 6 18.49 -6.86 6.97
N VAL A 7 19.45 -6.02 6.60
CA VAL A 7 19.28 -4.91 5.66
C VAL A 7 19.69 -5.38 4.26
N ASP A 8 18.94 -4.95 3.24
CA ASP A 8 19.28 -5.18 1.83
C ASP A 8 20.72 -4.78 1.51
N VAL A 9 21.42 -5.54 0.68
CA VAL A 9 22.80 -5.23 0.25
C VAL A 9 22.93 -3.77 -0.20
N ALA A 10 24.06 -3.14 0.12
CA ALA A 10 24.31 -1.75 -0.29
C ALA A 10 24.32 -1.67 -1.83
N PRO A 11 23.59 -0.71 -2.43
CA PRO A 11 23.54 -0.59 -3.88
C PRO A 11 24.86 -0.03 -4.43
N SER A 12 25.20 -0.38 -5.66
CA SER A 12 26.13 0.43 -6.46
C SER A 12 25.37 1.58 -7.14
N TYR A 13 26.07 2.61 -7.61
CA TYR A 13 25.44 3.65 -8.41
C TYR A 13 24.79 3.04 -9.66
N GLN A 14 23.51 3.36 -9.88
CA GLN A 14 22.77 2.92 -11.06
C GLN A 14 22.48 4.12 -11.97
N GLN A 15 23.19 4.14 -13.10
CA GLN A 15 23.02 5.15 -14.13
C GLN A 15 21.73 4.93 -14.92
N GLN A 16 21.30 5.98 -15.61
CA GLN A 16 20.15 5.96 -16.50
C GLN A 16 20.54 5.33 -17.84
N THR A 17 19.73 4.39 -18.32
CA THR A 17 20.07 3.54 -19.48
C THR A 17 18.91 3.29 -20.43
N THR A 18 17.67 3.47 -19.99
CA THR A 18 16.47 3.07 -20.74
C THR A 18 15.42 4.16 -20.83
N CYS A 19 14.70 4.21 -21.95
CA CYS A 19 13.50 5.03 -22.09
C CYS A 19 12.27 4.13 -21.86
N ASP A 20 11.76 4.14 -20.64
CA ASP A 20 10.48 3.54 -20.27
C ASP A 20 9.80 4.44 -19.25
N PRO A 21 9.04 5.45 -19.70
CA PRO A 21 8.42 6.44 -18.84
C PRO A 21 7.24 5.86 -18.04
N THR A 22 6.98 4.55 -18.10
CA THR A 22 5.98 3.92 -17.24
C THR A 22 6.42 4.03 -15.79
N ALA A 23 5.60 4.66 -14.94
CA ALA A 23 5.87 4.77 -13.52
C ALA A 23 6.11 3.38 -12.91
N LYS A 24 7.27 3.20 -12.27
CA LYS A 24 7.66 1.91 -11.70
C LYS A 24 6.95 1.70 -10.36
N PRO A 25 6.51 0.47 -10.05
CA PRO A 25 5.59 0.21 -8.94
C PRO A 25 6.16 0.60 -7.57
N GLY A 26 7.48 0.55 -7.38
CA GLY A 26 8.15 1.00 -6.16
C GLY A 26 8.07 2.51 -5.97
N ALA A 27 8.33 3.30 -7.02
CA ALA A 27 8.22 4.75 -6.96
C ALA A 27 6.77 5.20 -6.69
N VAL A 28 5.78 4.54 -7.31
CA VAL A 28 4.35 4.77 -7.05
C VAL A 28 4.00 4.44 -5.60
N ALA A 29 4.38 3.26 -5.12
CA ALA A 29 4.04 2.81 -3.78
C ALA A 29 4.73 3.68 -2.70
N PHE A 30 5.94 4.17 -2.96
CA PHE A 30 6.62 5.09 -2.05
C PHE A 30 5.92 6.45 -1.98
N GLY A 31 5.53 7.04 -3.12
CA GLY A 31 4.76 8.27 -3.14
C GLY A 31 3.42 8.16 -2.41
N GLN A 32 2.73 7.02 -2.57
CA GLN A 32 1.51 6.71 -1.82
C GLN A 32 1.75 6.61 -0.32
N LEU A 33 2.86 5.98 0.10
CA LEU A 33 3.25 5.88 1.50
C LEU A 33 3.49 7.27 2.12
N LEU A 34 4.21 8.16 1.41
CA LEU A 34 4.42 9.52 1.86
C LEU A 34 3.09 10.27 2.01
N ASN A 35 2.21 10.17 1.02
CA ASN A 35 0.91 10.84 1.06
C ASN A 35 -0.01 10.31 2.18
N ALA A 36 0.03 9.00 2.43
CA ALA A 36 -0.76 8.39 3.49
C ALA A 36 -0.30 8.83 4.89
N HIS A 37 0.98 9.12 5.07
CA HIS A 37 1.56 9.44 6.38
C HIS A 37 1.70 10.95 6.63
N TYR A 38 2.08 11.72 5.63
CA TYR A 38 2.42 13.15 5.74
C TYR A 38 1.42 14.09 5.05
N GLY A 39 0.27 13.55 4.62
CA GLY A 39 -0.78 14.26 3.92
C GLY A 39 -0.58 14.26 2.40
N THR A 40 -1.68 14.41 1.67
CA THR A 40 -1.72 14.31 0.21
C THR A 40 -0.94 15.43 -0.46
N ARG A 41 0.01 15.08 -1.32
CA ARG A 41 0.78 16.00 -2.17
C ARG A 41 0.87 15.48 -3.60
N VAL A 42 1.22 16.40 -4.50
CA VAL A 42 1.49 16.07 -5.90
C VAL A 42 2.78 15.25 -5.99
N THR A 43 2.72 14.19 -6.80
CA THR A 43 3.84 13.29 -7.10
C THR A 43 4.12 13.29 -8.59
N HIS A 44 5.34 13.58 -9.01
CA HIS A 44 5.78 13.41 -10.39
C HIS A 44 6.78 12.28 -10.49
N ILE A 45 6.46 11.26 -11.28
CA ILE A 45 7.32 10.07 -11.45
C ILE A 45 7.91 10.01 -12.85
N SER A 46 7.11 10.32 -13.86
CA SER A 46 7.43 10.01 -15.25
C SER A 46 7.62 11.26 -16.09
N ARG A 47 8.59 11.23 -17.00
CA ARG A 47 8.80 12.23 -18.05
C ARG A 47 9.07 11.55 -19.38
N ASN A 48 8.73 12.19 -20.48
CA ASN A 48 9.07 11.68 -21.82
C ASN A 48 10.58 11.79 -22.09
N CYS A 49 11.05 11.07 -23.10
CA CYS A 49 12.49 10.92 -23.37
C CYS A 49 13.05 11.95 -24.35
N ASN A 50 12.32 13.05 -24.59
CA ASN A 50 12.61 14.00 -25.67
C ASN A 50 13.95 14.74 -25.49
N ASN A 51 14.49 14.77 -24.26
CA ASN A 51 15.72 15.48 -23.90
C ASN A 51 16.76 14.53 -23.28
N GLY A 52 16.76 13.26 -23.70
CA GLY A 52 17.66 12.24 -23.18
C GLY A 52 17.04 11.36 -22.10
N VAL A 53 17.85 10.42 -21.61
CA VAL A 53 17.44 9.45 -20.60
C VAL A 53 17.71 10.01 -19.21
N THR A 54 16.67 10.06 -18.39
CA THR A 54 16.69 10.47 -16.98
C THR A 54 16.04 9.39 -16.13
N GLU A 55 16.19 9.43 -14.82
CA GLU A 55 15.45 8.52 -13.92
C GLU A 55 13.92 8.66 -14.07
N HIS A 56 13.43 9.86 -14.37
CA HIS A 56 12.02 10.07 -14.68
C HIS A 56 11.63 9.47 -16.04
N SER A 57 12.55 9.45 -17.01
CA SER A 57 12.38 8.76 -18.29
C SER A 57 12.38 7.24 -18.11
N GLU A 58 12.87 6.73 -16.98
CA GLU A 58 12.83 5.32 -16.56
C GLU A 58 11.66 5.03 -15.61
N GLY A 59 10.88 6.04 -15.23
CA GLY A 59 9.79 5.94 -14.26
C GLY A 59 10.23 5.52 -12.85
N ARG A 60 11.53 5.60 -12.54
CA ARG A 60 12.13 5.19 -11.26
C ARG A 60 12.61 6.37 -10.42
N ALA A 61 12.19 7.59 -10.74
CA ALA A 61 12.32 8.75 -9.86
C ALA A 61 10.97 9.16 -9.31
N LEU A 62 10.99 9.89 -8.20
CA LEU A 62 9.83 10.52 -7.59
C LEU A 62 10.21 11.93 -7.16
N ASP A 63 9.48 12.92 -7.67
CA ASP A 63 9.43 14.26 -7.10
C ASP A 63 8.19 14.35 -6.22
N TRP A 64 8.37 14.53 -4.92
CA TRP A 64 7.28 14.74 -3.96
C TRP A 64 7.24 16.22 -3.57
N MET A 65 6.21 16.93 -4.03
CA MET A 65 6.15 18.40 -3.97
C MET A 65 6.02 18.90 -2.53
N ILE A 66 7.06 19.54 -2.01
CA ILE A 66 7.11 20.08 -0.65
C ILE A 66 8.12 21.22 -0.57
N SER A 67 7.72 22.36 -0.01
CA SER A 67 8.52 23.58 -0.04
C SER A 67 9.51 23.68 1.11
N ALA A 68 10.76 24.01 0.81
CA ALA A 68 11.79 24.33 1.81
C ALA A 68 11.62 25.75 2.39
N TYR A 69 10.86 26.61 1.71
CA TYR A 69 10.59 27.98 2.14
C TYR A 69 9.46 28.07 3.18
N ASP A 70 8.64 27.02 3.28
CA ASP A 70 7.63 26.87 4.32
C ASP A 70 8.23 26.08 5.49
N ALA A 71 8.20 26.65 6.69
CA ALA A 71 8.88 26.06 7.85
C ALA A 71 8.30 24.70 8.27
N GLN A 72 6.99 24.51 8.17
CA GLN A 72 6.32 23.27 8.55
C GLN A 72 6.60 22.17 7.51
N GLN A 73 6.50 22.53 6.23
CA GLN A 73 6.82 21.64 5.12
C GLN A 73 8.28 21.23 5.12
N ARG A 74 9.18 22.17 5.39
CA ARG A 74 10.61 21.89 5.54
C ARG A 74 10.87 20.94 6.69
N ALA A 75 10.24 21.12 7.85
CA ALA A 75 10.41 20.20 8.98
C ALA A 75 9.97 18.77 8.63
N ILE A 76 8.87 18.62 7.90
CA ILE A 76 8.41 17.32 7.39
C ILE A 76 9.46 16.73 6.43
N ALA A 77 9.91 17.49 5.45
CA ALA A 77 10.89 17.04 4.47
C ALA A 77 12.21 16.64 5.13
N ASP A 78 12.73 17.48 6.03
CA ASP A 78 13.94 17.23 6.80
C ASP A 78 13.80 15.94 7.62
N SER A 79 12.64 15.68 8.25
CA SER A 79 12.40 14.43 8.99
C SER A 79 12.41 13.18 8.10
N ILE A 80 11.81 13.27 6.91
CA ILE A 80 11.76 12.15 5.95
C ILE A 80 13.17 11.82 5.47
N VAL A 81 13.91 12.83 5.02
CA VAL A 81 15.24 12.59 4.44
C VAL A 81 16.26 12.20 5.50
N GLN A 82 16.12 12.69 6.74
CA GLN A 82 16.92 12.20 7.88
C GLN A 82 16.62 10.74 8.18
N TRP A 83 15.35 10.36 8.28
CA TRP A 83 14.96 8.96 8.52
C TRP A 83 15.47 8.00 7.45
N LEU A 84 15.37 8.39 6.17
CA LEU A 84 15.85 7.56 5.07
C LEU A 84 17.37 7.40 5.05
N SER A 85 18.10 8.47 5.38
CA SER A 85 19.57 8.52 5.28
C SER A 85 20.31 8.10 6.56
N ALA A 86 19.60 7.98 7.68
CA ALA A 86 20.19 7.60 8.97
C ALA A 86 20.73 6.16 8.98
N ASP A 87 21.79 5.97 9.76
CA ASP A 87 22.27 4.66 10.14
C ASP A 87 21.25 3.99 11.07
N ASP A 88 21.12 2.67 10.99
CA ASP A 88 20.35 1.94 11.99
C ASP A 88 21.12 1.73 13.30
N ALA A 89 20.46 1.14 14.30
CA ALA A 89 21.06 0.85 15.61
C ALA A 89 22.26 -0.11 15.54
N ASN A 90 22.45 -0.82 14.43
CA ASN A 90 23.58 -1.73 14.20
C ASN A 90 24.70 -1.05 13.38
N GLY A 91 24.57 0.25 13.09
CA GLY A 91 25.53 1.01 12.30
C GLY A 91 25.45 0.75 10.80
N ASN A 92 24.35 0.17 10.29
CA ASN A 92 24.17 0.01 8.84
C ASN A 92 23.78 1.36 8.23
N PRO A 93 24.58 1.94 7.32
CA PRO A 93 24.29 3.27 6.81
C PRO A 93 23.08 3.31 5.90
N GLY A 94 22.23 4.34 6.08
CA GLY A 94 21.03 4.57 5.27
C GLY A 94 20.13 3.35 5.20
N ALA A 95 19.92 2.65 6.32
CA ALA A 95 19.27 1.35 6.34
C ALA A 95 17.86 1.41 5.71
N MET A 96 17.09 2.46 5.99
CA MET A 96 15.77 2.62 5.39
C MET A 96 15.83 2.92 3.90
N ALA A 97 16.76 3.77 3.45
CA ALA A 97 16.98 3.98 2.02
C ALA A 97 17.31 2.66 1.30
N ARG A 98 18.16 1.80 1.87
CA ARG A 98 18.45 0.46 1.35
C ARG A 98 17.20 -0.41 1.30
N ARG A 99 16.39 -0.40 2.36
CA ARG A 99 15.13 -1.16 2.43
C ARG A 99 14.10 -0.77 1.39
N PHE A 100 14.01 0.50 1.02
CA PHE A 100 13.15 0.97 -0.07
C PHE A 100 13.79 0.81 -1.46
N GLY A 101 15.09 0.50 -1.51
CA GLY A 101 15.87 0.45 -2.75
C GLY A 101 16.09 1.84 -3.36
N ILE A 102 16.37 2.84 -2.53
CA ILE A 102 16.73 4.20 -2.97
C ILE A 102 18.19 4.20 -3.45
N ASN A 103 18.43 4.84 -4.59
CA ASN A 103 19.75 5.08 -5.16
C ASN A 103 20.35 6.37 -4.57
N TYR A 104 19.59 7.46 -4.58
CA TYR A 104 19.96 8.73 -3.97
C TYR A 104 18.74 9.63 -3.69
N ILE A 105 18.95 10.64 -2.86
CA ILE A 105 17.96 11.66 -2.47
C ILE A 105 18.57 13.03 -2.73
N ILE A 106 17.79 13.96 -3.29
CA ILE A 106 18.15 15.37 -3.41
C ILE A 106 17.07 16.20 -2.73
N TRP A 107 17.50 17.06 -1.81
CA TRP A 107 16.63 17.97 -1.08
C TRP A 107 17.39 19.23 -0.70
N ASN A 108 16.79 20.39 -0.99
CA ASN A 108 17.25 21.71 -0.59
C ASN A 108 18.74 21.93 -0.87
N ARG A 109 19.14 21.80 -2.14
CA ARG A 109 20.53 21.95 -2.64
C ARG A 109 21.53 20.99 -2.01
N LYS A 110 21.08 19.90 -1.42
CA LYS A 110 21.93 18.83 -0.90
C LYS A 110 21.50 17.49 -1.49
N MET A 111 22.45 16.57 -1.54
CA MET A 111 22.22 15.21 -2.01
C MET A 111 22.84 14.22 -1.03
N TRP A 112 22.16 13.11 -0.82
CA TRP A 112 22.64 11.94 -0.10
C TRP A 112 22.52 10.71 -1.01
N ARG A 113 23.42 9.75 -0.86
CA ARG A 113 23.63 8.65 -1.82
C ARG A 113 23.69 7.33 -1.07
N ALA A 114 22.79 6.40 -1.39
CA ALA A 114 22.81 5.08 -0.78
C ALA A 114 24.02 4.25 -1.22
N TYR A 115 24.56 4.54 -2.40
CA TYR A 115 25.75 3.90 -2.96
C TYR A 115 27.08 4.48 -2.46
N ALA A 116 27.04 5.56 -1.68
CA ALA A 116 28.23 6.23 -1.12
C ALA A 116 27.85 6.96 0.19
N PRO A 117 27.33 6.24 1.20
CA PRO A 117 26.81 6.85 2.42
C PRO A 117 27.89 7.55 3.25
N GLU A 118 29.15 7.15 3.12
CA GLU A 118 30.30 7.75 3.79
C GLU A 118 30.51 9.23 3.42
N ARG A 119 29.95 9.68 2.30
CA ARG A 119 29.98 11.09 1.88
C ARG A 119 28.96 11.95 2.62
N GLY A 120 28.01 11.34 3.32
CA GLY A 120 26.91 12.02 3.98
C GLY A 120 26.09 12.91 3.03
N TRP A 121 25.48 13.95 3.60
CA TRP A 121 24.81 15.00 2.85
C TRP A 121 25.82 15.98 2.28
N ALA A 122 26.00 15.95 0.97
CA ALA A 122 26.92 16.84 0.25
C ALA A 122 26.16 17.89 -0.56
N THR A 123 26.80 19.03 -0.81
CA THR A 123 26.26 20.09 -1.69
C THR A 123 25.88 19.52 -3.05
N TYR A 124 24.71 19.90 -3.55
CA TYR A 124 24.22 19.56 -4.86
C TYR A 124 24.22 20.82 -5.75
N THR A 125 24.89 20.72 -6.90
CA THR A 125 25.09 21.85 -7.83
C THR A 125 24.42 21.62 -9.18
N GLY A 126 23.46 20.70 -9.26
CA GLY A 126 22.70 20.47 -10.49
C GLY A 126 21.77 21.64 -10.82
N SER A 127 21.23 21.62 -12.04
CA SER A 127 20.45 22.73 -12.62
C SER A 127 19.19 23.10 -11.83
N HIS A 128 18.58 22.13 -11.15
CA HIS A 128 17.43 22.36 -10.29
C HIS A 128 17.83 22.34 -8.81
N PRO A 129 17.53 23.36 -7.99
CA PRO A 129 17.98 23.40 -6.60
C PRO A 129 17.22 22.45 -5.66
N HIS A 130 16.08 21.90 -6.08
CA HIS A 130 15.24 20.96 -5.30
C HIS A 130 14.80 21.55 -3.95
N ASP A 131 14.42 22.82 -3.94
CA ASP A 131 13.90 23.55 -2.77
C ASP A 131 12.37 23.66 -2.75
N ASP A 132 11.70 23.11 -3.76
CA ASP A 132 10.25 23.02 -3.91
C ASP A 132 9.73 21.56 -3.95
N HIS A 133 10.64 20.57 -3.92
CA HIS A 133 10.31 19.15 -3.82
C HIS A 133 11.50 18.32 -3.31
N ILE A 134 11.21 17.16 -2.72
CA ILE A 134 12.20 16.09 -2.52
C ILE A 134 12.26 15.27 -3.80
N HIS A 135 13.44 15.11 -4.37
CA HIS A 135 13.68 14.17 -5.46
C HIS A 135 14.31 12.88 -4.93
N ILE A 136 13.72 11.75 -5.29
CA ILE A 136 14.18 10.41 -4.87
C ILE A 136 14.37 9.57 -6.12
N SER A 137 15.59 9.09 -6.33
CA SER A 137 15.93 8.11 -7.34
C SER A 137 15.92 6.72 -6.72
N PHE A 138 15.28 5.76 -7.37
CA PHE A 138 15.27 4.36 -6.96
C PHE A 138 16.26 3.54 -7.78
N THR A 139 16.90 2.57 -7.13
CA THR A 139 17.53 1.42 -7.80
C THR A 139 16.47 0.60 -8.55
N TRP A 140 16.88 -0.25 -9.48
CA TRP A 140 15.97 -1.17 -10.16
C TRP A 140 15.25 -2.11 -9.20
N ASP A 141 15.94 -2.57 -8.14
CA ASP A 141 15.33 -3.39 -7.11
C ASP A 141 14.26 -2.63 -6.32
N GLY A 142 14.53 -1.36 -5.95
CA GLY A 142 13.53 -0.50 -5.33
C GLY A 142 12.35 -0.21 -6.26
N ALA A 143 12.64 0.16 -7.51
CA ALA A 143 11.67 0.51 -8.54
C ALA A 143 10.70 -0.65 -8.83
N TYR A 144 11.16 -1.90 -8.77
CA TYR A 144 10.36 -3.10 -9.00
C TYR A 144 9.91 -3.83 -7.73
N LYS A 145 10.06 -3.20 -6.56
CA LYS A 145 9.61 -3.74 -5.26
C LYS A 145 10.28 -5.08 -4.88
N ARG A 146 11.59 -5.21 -5.12
CA ARG A 146 12.39 -6.42 -4.85
C ARG A 146 13.15 -6.39 -3.52
N THR A 147 13.24 -5.23 -2.87
CA THR A 147 13.92 -5.06 -1.58
C THR A 147 13.05 -5.48 -0.39
N SER A 148 13.67 -5.61 0.77
CA SER A 148 13.06 -6.17 1.98
C SER A 148 11.84 -5.45 2.50
N TRP A 149 11.71 -4.14 2.23
CA TRP A 149 10.49 -3.41 2.57
C TRP A 149 9.26 -4.01 1.88
N TRP A 150 9.44 -4.47 0.65
CA TRP A 150 8.35 -4.95 -0.19
C TRP A 150 8.15 -6.46 -0.09
N THR A 151 9.24 -7.21 0.04
CA THR A 151 9.23 -8.69 0.02
C THR A 151 9.23 -9.30 1.41
N GLY A 152 9.64 -8.55 2.44
CA GLY A 152 9.93 -9.08 3.76
C GLY A 152 11.25 -9.86 3.86
N VAL A 153 12.04 -9.92 2.78
CA VAL A 153 13.30 -10.67 2.70
C VAL A 153 14.43 -9.76 2.25
N ALA A 154 15.55 -9.75 2.97
CA ALA A 154 16.73 -8.95 2.62
C ALA A 154 17.30 -9.36 1.25
N LEU A 155 17.38 -8.39 0.35
CA LEU A 155 18.07 -8.53 -0.94
C LEU A 155 19.56 -8.74 -0.69
N ARG A 156 20.16 -9.74 -1.34
CA ARG A 156 21.58 -10.09 -1.16
C ARG A 156 22.48 -9.71 -2.34
N THR A 157 21.88 -9.44 -3.49
CA THR A 157 22.58 -9.12 -4.75
C THR A 157 21.90 -7.94 -5.41
N VAL A 158 22.70 -6.98 -5.90
CA VAL A 158 22.20 -5.78 -6.58
C VAL A 158 21.87 -6.12 -8.04
N THR A 159 20.67 -5.75 -8.49
CA THR A 159 20.33 -5.72 -9.92
C THR A 159 20.73 -4.36 -10.49
N VAL A 160 21.68 -4.34 -11.44
CA VAL A 160 22.24 -3.08 -11.99
C VAL A 160 21.54 -2.61 -13.27
N ASP A 161 20.70 -3.45 -13.86
CA ASP A 161 19.89 -3.17 -15.05
C ASP A 161 18.39 -3.34 -14.75
N GLY A 162 17.53 -2.73 -15.58
CA GLY A 162 16.08 -3.00 -15.55
C GLY A 162 15.74 -4.45 -15.91
N GLY A 163 16.74 -5.23 -16.30
CA GLY A 163 16.69 -6.66 -16.56
C GLY A 163 16.17 -7.44 -15.37
N ALA A 164 15.15 -8.26 -15.62
CA ALA A 164 14.70 -9.27 -14.67
C ALA A 164 15.78 -10.34 -14.52
N THR A 165 16.57 -10.24 -13.45
CA THR A 165 17.24 -11.40 -12.85
C THR A 165 16.60 -11.68 -11.48
N GLY A 166 16.47 -12.98 -11.21
CA GLY A 166 15.54 -13.61 -10.26
C GLY A 166 15.33 -12.94 -8.91
N ALA A 167 14.09 -12.52 -8.67
CA ALA A 167 13.44 -12.62 -7.36
C ALA A 167 11.99 -13.11 -7.61
N PRO A 168 11.47 -14.06 -6.81
CA PRO A 168 10.10 -14.55 -6.98
C PRO A 168 9.13 -13.42 -6.64
N ALA A 169 8.33 -12.99 -7.62
CA ALA A 169 7.30 -11.98 -7.41
C ALA A 169 6.10 -12.59 -6.65
N PRO A 170 5.64 -12.01 -5.53
CA PRO A 170 4.26 -12.16 -5.12
C PRO A 170 3.39 -11.27 -6.03
N HIS A 171 2.60 -11.95 -6.86
CA HIS A 171 1.40 -11.52 -7.60
C HIS A 171 1.14 -10.01 -7.73
N THR A 172 1.26 -9.48 -8.96
CA THR A 172 0.54 -8.26 -9.38
C THR A 172 -0.39 -8.58 -10.54
N VAL A 173 -1.61 -8.07 -10.46
CA VAL A 173 -2.69 -8.16 -11.46
C VAL A 173 -2.15 -7.82 -12.87
N PRO A 174 -2.43 -8.63 -13.91
CA PRO A 174 -1.80 -8.44 -15.20
C PRO A 174 -2.51 -7.36 -16.05
N ILE A 175 -1.73 -6.57 -16.80
CA ILE A 175 -2.22 -5.48 -17.67
C ILE A 175 -2.78 -6.09 -18.95
N LEU A 176 -4.06 -5.89 -19.24
CA LEU A 176 -4.73 -6.35 -20.47
C LEU A 176 -4.37 -5.47 -21.68
N THR A 177 -4.15 -6.11 -22.82
CA THR A 177 -3.99 -5.46 -24.13
C THR A 177 -5.33 -5.25 -24.83
N SER A 178 -5.35 -4.49 -25.92
CA SER A 178 -6.53 -4.30 -26.79
C SER A 178 -7.00 -5.59 -27.48
N THR A 179 -6.30 -6.71 -27.29
CA THR A 179 -6.65 -8.03 -27.81
C THR A 179 -7.18 -8.96 -26.72
N GLY A 180 -7.42 -8.48 -25.50
CA GLY A 180 -7.93 -9.29 -24.38
C GLY A 180 -6.93 -10.29 -23.78
N TYR A 181 -5.67 -10.24 -24.21
CA TYR A 181 -4.53 -10.95 -23.59
C TYR A 181 -3.71 -10.01 -22.72
N HIS A 182 -3.03 -10.52 -21.71
CA HIS A 182 -2.16 -9.71 -20.88
C HIS A 182 -0.81 -9.42 -21.55
N VAL A 183 -0.18 -8.31 -21.17
CA VAL A 183 1.20 -8.04 -21.57
C VAL A 183 2.12 -9.06 -20.91
N LEU A 184 2.81 -9.86 -21.71
CA LEU A 184 3.80 -10.83 -21.23
C LEU A 184 5.22 -10.29 -21.47
N ARG A 185 6.11 -10.57 -20.53
CA ARG A 185 7.54 -10.24 -20.59
C ARG A 185 8.33 -11.13 -19.65
N ARG A 186 9.66 -11.05 -19.68
CA ARG A 186 10.52 -11.83 -18.77
C ARG A 186 10.02 -11.77 -17.32
N GLY A 187 9.84 -12.93 -16.69
CA GLY A 187 9.27 -13.09 -15.35
C GLY A 187 7.75 -13.29 -15.29
N SER A 188 7.03 -13.17 -16.42
CA SER A 188 5.61 -13.57 -16.48
C SER A 188 5.47 -15.08 -16.34
N LEU A 189 4.42 -15.53 -15.67
CA LEU A 189 4.12 -16.95 -15.44
C LEU A 189 2.66 -17.25 -15.81
N GLY A 190 2.36 -18.50 -16.14
CA GLY A 190 0.99 -19.01 -16.24
C GLY A 190 0.52 -19.35 -17.66
N GLU A 191 -0.79 -19.55 -17.82
CA GLU A 191 -1.36 -20.16 -19.04
C GLU A 191 -1.15 -19.34 -20.31
N GLU A 192 -1.14 -18.00 -20.23
CA GLU A 192 -0.86 -17.17 -21.42
C GLU A 192 0.60 -17.26 -21.87
N VAL A 193 1.53 -17.53 -20.94
CA VAL A 193 2.92 -17.84 -21.28
C VAL A 193 3.03 -19.21 -21.93
N ARG A 194 2.29 -20.21 -21.44
CA ARG A 194 2.23 -21.55 -22.07
C ARG A 194 1.67 -21.47 -23.48
N LEU A 195 0.59 -20.70 -23.67
CA LEU A 195 -0.02 -20.43 -24.97
C LEU A 195 0.95 -19.74 -25.93
N LEU A 196 1.67 -18.71 -25.46
CA LEU A 196 2.71 -18.04 -26.24
C LEU A 196 3.83 -19.01 -26.65
N GLN A 197 4.32 -19.82 -25.71
CA GLN A 197 5.40 -20.78 -25.97
C GLN A 197 4.98 -21.83 -27.01
N GLN A 198 3.73 -22.30 -26.94
CA GLN A 198 3.14 -23.17 -27.96
C GLN A 198 3.08 -22.47 -29.32
N ALA A 199 2.59 -21.23 -29.37
CA ALA A 199 2.48 -20.44 -30.60
C ALA A 199 3.85 -20.17 -31.26
N LEU A 200 4.88 -19.93 -30.45
CA LEU A 200 6.26 -19.75 -30.89
C LEU A 200 7.01 -21.06 -31.15
N LYS A 201 6.38 -22.21 -30.89
CA LYS A 201 6.95 -23.56 -31.06
C LYS A 201 8.26 -23.77 -30.30
N ILE A 202 8.32 -23.27 -29.07
CA ILE A 202 9.44 -23.48 -28.13
C ILE A 202 9.02 -24.38 -26.96
N GLY A 203 9.96 -24.74 -26.08
CA GLY A 203 9.66 -25.50 -24.86
C GLY A 203 8.59 -24.81 -23.99
N VAL A 204 7.61 -25.58 -23.51
CA VAL A 204 6.41 -25.07 -22.82
C VAL A 204 6.47 -25.37 -21.32
N ASP A 205 7.02 -24.43 -20.55
CA ASP A 205 7.13 -24.52 -19.09
C ASP A 205 6.21 -23.51 -18.36
N GLY A 206 5.55 -22.62 -19.10
CA GLY A 206 4.71 -21.56 -18.54
C GLY A 206 5.47 -20.45 -17.83
N SER A 207 6.79 -20.38 -18.02
CA SER A 207 7.68 -19.38 -17.45
C SER A 207 8.34 -18.56 -18.56
N PHE A 208 8.10 -17.25 -18.56
CA PHE A 208 8.67 -16.37 -19.57
C PHE A 208 10.13 -16.06 -19.18
N GLY A 209 11.03 -16.96 -19.52
CA GLY A 209 12.47 -16.84 -19.26
C GLY A 209 13.24 -16.18 -20.42
N PRO A 210 14.59 -16.12 -20.33
CA PRO A 210 15.45 -15.58 -21.39
C PRO A 210 15.23 -16.24 -22.75
N GLY A 211 15.03 -17.56 -22.79
CA GLY A 211 14.74 -18.30 -24.03
C GLY A 211 13.41 -17.89 -24.67
N THR A 212 12.36 -17.67 -23.87
CA THR A 212 11.07 -17.16 -24.36
C THR A 212 11.19 -15.73 -24.88
N GLU A 213 11.95 -14.86 -24.20
CA GLU A 213 12.19 -13.49 -24.67
C GLU A 213 12.95 -13.45 -26.00
N GLN A 214 14.00 -14.28 -26.13
CA GLN A 214 14.74 -14.39 -27.38
C GLN A 214 13.84 -14.82 -28.53
N ALA A 215 12.95 -15.80 -28.30
CA ALA A 215 11.97 -16.24 -29.28
C ALA A 215 10.96 -15.14 -29.64
N VAL A 216 10.51 -14.35 -28.66
CA VAL A 216 9.63 -13.19 -28.90
C VAL A 216 10.34 -12.12 -29.73
N ARG A 217 11.60 -11.79 -29.44
CA ARG A 217 12.38 -10.82 -30.24
C ARG A 217 12.60 -11.32 -31.67
N ALA A 218 12.83 -12.62 -31.86
CA ALA A 218 12.93 -13.24 -33.18
C ALA A 218 11.61 -13.14 -33.94
N PHE A 219 10.49 -13.45 -33.29
CA PHE A 219 9.14 -13.30 -33.85
C PHE A 219 8.85 -11.84 -34.23
N GLN A 220 9.14 -10.89 -33.35
CA GLN A 220 8.96 -9.46 -33.60
C GLN A 220 9.79 -9.00 -34.80
N THR A 221 11.06 -9.43 -34.87
CA THR A 221 11.94 -9.16 -36.01
C THR A 221 11.37 -9.73 -37.31
N GLN A 222 10.99 -11.01 -37.29
CA GLN A 222 10.45 -11.73 -38.45
C GLN A 222 9.18 -11.07 -39.00
N HIS A 223 8.32 -10.57 -38.13
CA HIS A 223 7.04 -9.95 -38.50
C HIS A 223 7.08 -8.41 -38.52
N LYS A 224 8.27 -7.80 -38.47
CA LYS A 224 8.49 -6.35 -38.57
C LYS A 224 7.71 -5.55 -37.51
N LEU A 225 7.65 -6.07 -36.30
CA LEU A 225 7.09 -5.40 -35.13
C LEU A 225 8.19 -4.65 -34.37
N THR A 226 7.80 -3.85 -33.38
CA THR A 226 8.74 -3.29 -32.41
C THR A 226 9.46 -4.42 -31.69
N VAL A 227 10.80 -4.46 -31.73
CA VAL A 227 11.62 -5.53 -31.16
C VAL A 227 11.98 -5.21 -29.70
N ASP A 228 11.00 -5.22 -28.82
CA ASP A 228 11.13 -4.88 -27.40
C ASP A 228 11.24 -6.11 -26.48
N GLY A 229 10.98 -7.31 -26.98
CA GLY A 229 10.99 -8.57 -26.22
C GLY A 229 9.77 -8.77 -25.31
N ALA A 230 8.78 -7.88 -25.36
CA ALA A 230 7.52 -8.00 -24.65
C ALA A 230 6.37 -8.35 -25.61
N VAL A 231 5.42 -9.17 -25.18
CA VAL A 231 4.23 -9.51 -25.95
C VAL A 231 3.10 -8.56 -25.57
N GLY A 232 3.12 -7.39 -26.20
CA GLY A 232 2.06 -6.37 -26.12
C GLY A 232 1.02 -6.50 -27.24
N SER A 233 0.15 -5.50 -27.40
CA SER A 233 -0.96 -5.54 -28.37
C SER A 233 -0.51 -5.88 -29.80
N GLN A 234 0.60 -5.32 -30.28
CA GLN A 234 1.09 -5.57 -31.63
C GLN A 234 1.48 -7.05 -31.84
N SER A 235 2.17 -7.64 -30.86
CA SER A 235 2.56 -9.06 -30.92
C SER A 235 1.36 -9.99 -30.80
N TRP A 236 0.41 -9.70 -29.90
CA TRP A 236 -0.81 -10.49 -29.78
C TRP A 236 -1.70 -10.41 -31.02
N THR A 237 -1.92 -9.20 -31.55
CA THR A 237 -2.65 -9.03 -32.82
C THR A 237 -1.99 -9.85 -33.91
N LYS A 238 -0.65 -9.85 -33.98
CA LYS A 238 0.04 -10.62 -35.01
C LYS A 238 -0.09 -12.13 -34.82
N LEU A 239 -0.01 -12.64 -33.60
CA LEU A 239 -0.22 -14.05 -33.30
C LEU A 239 -1.66 -14.50 -33.63
N ILE A 240 -2.64 -13.63 -33.42
CA ILE A 240 -4.06 -13.85 -33.77
C ILE A 240 -4.24 -13.86 -35.29
N GLU A 241 -3.70 -12.87 -36.01
CA GLU A 241 -3.74 -12.80 -37.48
C GLU A 241 -3.17 -14.05 -38.15
N LEU A 242 -2.12 -14.63 -37.55
CA LEU A 242 -1.48 -15.85 -38.02
C LEU A 242 -2.23 -17.13 -37.60
N GLY A 243 -3.32 -17.02 -36.83
CA GLY A 243 -4.09 -18.14 -36.30
C GLY A 243 -3.32 -18.98 -35.28
N LEU A 244 -2.24 -18.45 -34.70
CA LEU A 244 -1.38 -19.18 -33.75
C LEU A 244 -1.95 -19.14 -32.33
N VAL A 245 -2.80 -18.16 -32.03
CA VAL A 245 -3.56 -18.04 -30.78
C VAL A 245 -4.99 -17.58 -31.09
N PRO A 246 -5.99 -17.96 -30.29
CA PRO A 246 -7.38 -17.60 -30.58
C PRO A 246 -7.61 -16.09 -30.42
N ALA A 247 -8.44 -15.50 -31.29
CA ALA A 247 -8.87 -14.12 -31.12
C ALA A 247 -9.70 -13.98 -29.84
N ARG A 248 -9.42 -12.95 -29.04
CA ARG A 248 -10.30 -12.49 -27.95
C ARG A 248 -10.74 -11.06 -28.28
N SER A 249 -12.03 -10.77 -28.23
CA SER A 249 -12.52 -9.40 -28.46
C SER A 249 -12.33 -8.56 -27.20
N ALA A 250 -11.72 -7.37 -27.32
CA ALA A 250 -11.79 -6.34 -26.29
C ALA A 250 -13.16 -5.63 -26.22
N SER A 251 -14.09 -5.98 -27.14
CA SER A 251 -15.40 -5.32 -27.33
C SER A 251 -16.61 -6.15 -26.91
N ALA A 252 -16.47 -7.13 -26.02
CA ALA A 252 -17.61 -7.41 -25.17
C ALA A 252 -17.83 -6.14 -24.32
N PRO A 253 -19.07 -5.64 -24.11
CA PRO A 253 -19.26 -4.76 -22.97
C PRO A 253 -18.65 -5.52 -21.80
N ALA A 254 -17.73 -4.89 -21.07
CA ALA A 254 -17.31 -5.50 -19.81
C ALA A 254 -18.62 -5.92 -19.13
N PRO A 255 -18.82 -7.19 -18.72
CA PRO A 255 -19.81 -7.41 -17.69
C PRO A 255 -19.45 -6.37 -16.65
N ALA A 256 -20.39 -5.46 -16.33
CA ALA A 256 -20.16 -4.48 -15.28
C ALA A 256 -19.41 -5.22 -14.20
N ALA A 257 -18.15 -4.81 -13.95
CA ALA A 257 -17.20 -5.62 -13.20
C ALA A 257 -17.98 -6.29 -12.08
N PRO A 258 -18.02 -7.63 -11.94
CA PRO A 258 -18.84 -8.25 -10.91
C PRO A 258 -18.49 -7.48 -9.64
N PRO A 259 -19.44 -6.77 -9.01
CA PRO A 259 -19.13 -5.71 -8.05
C PRO A 259 -18.17 -6.33 -7.07
N ALA A 260 -16.90 -5.92 -7.08
CA ALA A 260 -15.74 -6.70 -6.61
C ALA A 260 -16.18 -7.76 -5.59
N ALA A 261 -16.49 -8.99 -6.07
CA ALA A 261 -17.52 -9.88 -5.47
C ALA A 261 -17.90 -9.42 -4.07
N ALA A 262 -18.93 -8.55 -4.00
CA ALA A 262 -19.25 -7.80 -2.79
C ALA A 262 -19.12 -8.75 -1.62
N HIS A 263 -18.18 -8.46 -0.72
CA HIS A 263 -17.84 -9.37 0.36
C HIS A 263 -19.17 -9.88 0.95
N PRO A 264 -19.39 -11.17 1.22
CA PRO A 264 -20.74 -11.69 1.55
C PRO A 264 -21.48 -10.94 2.68
N LEU A 265 -20.74 -10.17 3.47
CA LEU A 265 -21.22 -9.29 4.56
C LEU A 265 -21.53 -7.84 4.15
N GLU A 266 -21.28 -7.46 2.90
CA GLU A 266 -21.37 -6.08 2.40
C GLU A 266 -22.79 -5.53 2.52
N GLN A 267 -23.76 -6.38 2.19
CA GLN A 267 -25.20 -6.10 2.36
C GLN A 267 -25.59 -5.83 3.83
N TYR A 268 -24.75 -6.20 4.80
CA TYR A 268 -24.97 -5.98 6.23
C TYR A 268 -24.06 -4.89 6.82
N SER A 269 -23.16 -4.31 6.01
CA SER A 269 -22.07 -3.44 6.48
C SER A 269 -22.52 -2.16 7.19
N THR A 270 -23.77 -1.74 7.00
CA THR A 270 -24.37 -0.58 7.68
C THR A 270 -25.17 -0.94 8.93
N LEU A 271 -25.45 -2.22 9.17
CA LEU A 271 -26.28 -2.68 10.28
C LEU A 271 -25.56 -2.61 11.61
N THR A 272 -26.32 -2.37 12.67
CA THR A 272 -25.86 -2.56 14.04
C THR A 272 -26.48 -3.85 14.60
N LEU A 273 -25.64 -4.85 14.94
CA LEU A 273 -26.08 -6.08 15.60
C LEU A 273 -25.61 -6.13 17.05
N ARG A 274 -26.46 -6.63 17.94
CA ARG A 274 -26.18 -6.81 19.37
C ARG A 274 -27.04 -7.94 19.93
N ARG A 275 -26.84 -8.32 21.19
CA ARG A 275 -27.67 -9.33 21.87
C ARG A 275 -29.17 -9.07 21.64
N GLY A 276 -29.89 -10.10 21.22
CA GLY A 276 -31.32 -10.02 20.87
C GLY A 276 -31.62 -9.75 19.40
N SER A 277 -30.63 -9.34 18.58
CA SER A 277 -30.78 -9.33 17.12
C SER A 277 -31.01 -10.75 16.58
N THR A 278 -31.81 -10.90 15.54
CA THR A 278 -32.06 -12.18 14.85
C THR A 278 -32.05 -12.01 13.32
N GLY A 279 -31.97 -13.13 12.60
CA GLY A 279 -32.14 -13.18 11.13
C GLY A 279 -30.85 -13.36 10.34
N ALA A 280 -30.94 -13.17 9.02
CA ALA A 280 -29.88 -13.52 8.06
C ALA A 280 -28.54 -12.83 8.34
N ALA A 281 -28.56 -11.57 8.79
CA ALA A 281 -27.36 -10.82 9.14
C ALA A 281 -26.61 -11.44 10.34
N VAL A 282 -27.33 -11.95 11.34
CA VAL A 282 -26.75 -12.64 12.50
C VAL A 282 -26.15 -13.99 12.09
N ALA A 283 -26.87 -14.75 11.25
CA ALA A 283 -26.34 -16.01 10.73
C ALA A 283 -25.08 -15.78 9.88
N ALA A 284 -25.01 -14.69 9.12
CA ALA A 284 -23.84 -14.32 8.33
C ALA A 284 -22.65 -13.90 9.22
N LEU A 285 -22.90 -13.11 10.27
CA LEU A 285 -21.91 -12.78 11.29
C LEU A 285 -21.35 -14.04 11.98
N GLN A 286 -22.23 -14.94 12.41
CA GLN A 286 -21.83 -16.19 13.07
C GLN A 286 -20.92 -17.04 12.17
N ARG A 287 -21.25 -17.18 10.88
CA ARG A 287 -20.38 -17.87 9.90
C ARG A 287 -19.03 -17.17 9.75
N ALA A 288 -19.01 -15.84 9.67
CA ALA A 288 -17.76 -15.07 9.57
C ALA A 288 -16.86 -15.21 10.81
N LEU A 289 -17.47 -15.46 11.97
CA LEU A 289 -16.78 -15.72 13.23
C LEU A 289 -16.51 -17.21 13.50
N SER A 290 -16.80 -18.09 12.53
CA SER A 290 -16.70 -19.56 12.68
C SER A 290 -17.51 -20.12 13.87
N LEU A 291 -18.67 -19.53 14.15
CA LEU A 291 -19.65 -19.99 15.13
C LEU A 291 -20.77 -20.78 14.45
N THR A 292 -21.51 -21.59 15.22
CA THR A 292 -22.75 -22.20 14.75
C THR A 292 -23.75 -21.11 14.36
N ALA A 293 -24.23 -21.16 13.12
CA ALA A 293 -25.08 -20.13 12.54
C ALA A 293 -26.57 -20.46 12.72
N ASP A 294 -27.12 -20.13 13.88
CA ASP A 294 -28.55 -20.29 14.22
C ASP A 294 -29.39 -19.03 13.92
N GLY A 295 -28.73 -17.92 13.53
CA GLY A 295 -29.39 -16.66 13.24
C GLY A 295 -29.90 -15.91 14.47
N SER A 296 -29.49 -16.29 15.69
CA SER A 296 -29.87 -15.66 16.95
C SER A 296 -28.66 -15.10 17.69
N PHE A 297 -28.65 -13.80 17.95
CA PHE A 297 -27.52 -13.15 18.61
C PHE A 297 -27.67 -13.32 20.13
N GLY A 298 -27.37 -14.52 20.62
CA GLY A 298 -27.36 -14.87 22.04
C GLY A 298 -26.01 -14.62 22.72
N PRO A 299 -25.86 -15.02 24.01
CA PRO A 299 -24.62 -14.82 24.77
C PRO A 299 -23.36 -15.40 24.10
N GLY A 300 -23.45 -16.56 23.44
CA GLY A 300 -22.33 -17.15 22.71
C GLY A 300 -21.89 -16.34 21.48
N THR A 301 -22.84 -15.71 20.77
CA THR A 301 -22.50 -14.83 19.63
C THR A 301 -21.84 -13.54 20.12
N GLU A 302 -22.32 -12.98 21.23
CA GLU A 302 -21.69 -11.80 21.84
C GLU A 302 -20.26 -12.07 22.31
N GLN A 303 -20.02 -13.22 22.94
CA GLN A 303 -18.67 -13.63 23.34
C GLN A 303 -17.74 -13.74 22.12
N GLY A 304 -18.21 -14.35 21.02
CA GLY A 304 -17.45 -14.43 19.77
C GLY A 304 -17.15 -13.07 19.14
N VAL A 305 -18.11 -12.14 19.18
CA VAL A 305 -17.89 -10.75 18.72
C VAL A 305 -16.84 -10.04 19.58
N ARG A 306 -16.91 -10.17 20.92
CA ARG A 306 -15.93 -9.57 21.84
C ARG A 306 -14.53 -10.11 21.60
N ALA A 307 -14.39 -11.42 21.38
CA ALA A 307 -13.11 -12.05 21.05
C ALA A 307 -12.55 -11.57 19.70
N PHE A 308 -13.42 -11.47 18.68
CA PHE A 308 -13.04 -10.91 17.39
C PHE A 308 -12.59 -9.45 17.50
N GLN A 309 -13.38 -8.61 18.19
CA GLN A 309 -13.04 -7.21 18.43
C GLN A 309 -11.68 -7.09 19.13
N GLN A 310 -11.43 -7.90 20.17
CA GLN A 310 -10.13 -7.93 20.86
C GLN A 310 -8.99 -8.32 19.90
N SER A 311 -9.19 -9.32 19.04
CA SER A 311 -8.18 -9.74 18.04
C SER A 311 -7.87 -8.68 16.98
N LYS A 312 -8.80 -7.75 16.75
CA LYS A 312 -8.69 -6.67 15.77
C LYS A 312 -8.34 -5.32 16.41
N SER A 313 -8.05 -5.29 17.71
CA SER A 313 -7.83 -4.03 18.45
C SER A 313 -9.03 -3.07 18.29
N LEU A 314 -10.25 -3.60 18.35
CA LEU A 314 -11.50 -2.87 18.42
C LEU A 314 -12.01 -2.89 19.87
N THR A 315 -12.92 -1.97 20.21
CA THR A 315 -13.61 -1.93 21.49
C THR A 315 -14.36 -3.26 21.66
N SER A 316 -14.03 -4.03 22.70
CA SER A 316 -14.61 -5.35 22.96
C SER A 316 -15.97 -5.23 23.67
N ASP A 317 -16.90 -4.46 23.11
CA ASP A 317 -18.22 -4.16 23.68
C ASP A 317 -19.32 -5.17 23.27
N GLY A 318 -19.02 -6.09 22.35
CA GLY A 318 -19.95 -7.11 21.86
C GLY A 318 -20.98 -6.58 20.85
N VAL A 319 -20.80 -5.37 20.33
CA VAL A 319 -21.70 -4.72 19.37
C VAL A 319 -21.04 -4.65 17.99
N VAL A 320 -21.72 -5.16 16.96
CA VAL A 320 -21.23 -5.12 15.57
C VAL A 320 -21.79 -3.88 14.90
N ILE A 321 -20.93 -2.87 14.69
CA ILE A 321 -21.21 -1.63 13.96
C ILE A 321 -20.45 -1.61 12.61
N PRO A 322 -20.63 -0.61 11.73
CA PRO A 322 -19.97 -0.59 10.41
C PRO A 322 -18.45 -0.77 10.43
N ASN A 323 -17.78 -0.26 11.46
CA ASN A 323 -16.34 -0.47 11.63
C ASN A 323 -15.96 -1.94 11.90
N VAL A 324 -16.79 -2.66 12.65
CA VAL A 324 -16.61 -4.11 12.93
C VAL A 324 -16.91 -4.92 11.68
N TRP A 325 -17.92 -4.53 10.89
CA TRP A 325 -18.17 -5.13 9.58
C TRP A 325 -16.98 -4.94 8.64
N ASN A 326 -16.41 -3.74 8.54
CA ASN A 326 -15.21 -3.51 7.74
C ASN A 326 -14.05 -4.42 8.16
N ALA A 327 -13.85 -4.62 9.47
CA ALA A 327 -12.84 -5.54 9.99
C ALA A 327 -13.14 -7.01 9.63
N LEU A 328 -14.41 -7.45 9.69
CA LEU A 328 -14.83 -8.79 9.26
C LEU A 328 -14.61 -9.01 7.76
N MET A 329 -14.74 -7.95 6.97
CA MET A 329 -14.56 -7.97 5.52
C MET A 329 -13.11 -7.83 5.06
N GLY A 330 -12.16 -7.73 5.99
CA GLY A 330 -10.76 -7.46 5.67
C GLY A 330 -10.51 -6.10 5.03
N ARG A 331 -11.45 -5.15 5.16
CA ARG A 331 -11.34 -3.78 4.66
C ARG A 331 -10.58 -2.92 5.67
N SER A 332 -10.22 -1.71 5.25
CA SER A 332 -9.75 -0.67 6.17
C SER A 332 -10.79 -0.41 7.26
N TYR A 333 -10.37 -0.50 8.50
CA TYR A 333 -11.15 -0.15 9.69
C TYR A 333 -10.22 0.59 10.66
N PHE A 334 -10.78 1.40 11.55
CA PHE A 334 -9.98 2.11 12.55
C PHE A 334 -9.95 1.29 13.85
N LYS A 335 -8.75 1.10 14.42
CA LYS A 335 -8.59 0.44 15.72
C LYS A 335 -9.09 1.37 16.81
N THR A 336 -9.91 0.86 17.73
CA THR A 336 -10.42 1.60 18.89
C THR A 336 -9.94 1.01 20.22
N GLY A 337 -9.16 -0.07 20.17
CA GLY A 337 -8.67 -0.81 21.33
C GLY A 337 -7.43 -0.23 22.01
N GLU A 338 -6.92 0.91 21.53
CA GLU A 338 -5.71 1.53 22.09
C GLU A 338 -5.87 3.05 22.20
N SER A 339 -6.83 3.47 23.03
CA SER A 339 -6.79 4.69 23.89
C SER A 339 -8.15 4.93 24.56
N ALA A 340 -8.37 4.31 25.72
CA ALA A 340 -8.76 4.99 26.95
C ALA A 340 -8.72 3.96 28.10
N PRO A 341 -8.26 4.30 29.32
CA PRO A 341 -8.72 3.57 30.49
C PRO A 341 -10.25 3.59 30.45
N ALA A 342 -10.91 2.52 30.93
CA ALA A 342 -12.35 2.54 31.12
C ALA A 342 -12.74 3.90 31.69
N ALA A 343 -13.64 4.63 31.01
CA ALA A 343 -14.27 5.76 31.65
C ALA A 343 -14.70 5.25 33.04
N PRO A 344 -14.30 5.90 34.15
CA PRO A 344 -14.94 5.58 35.41
C PRO A 344 -16.44 5.65 35.14
N PRO A 345 -17.26 4.75 35.73
CA PRO A 345 -18.71 4.81 35.57
C PRO A 345 -19.08 6.27 35.73
N ALA A 346 -19.81 6.83 34.75
CA ALA A 346 -20.11 8.26 34.66
C ALA A 346 -20.22 8.81 36.07
N ALA A 347 -19.28 9.67 36.47
CA ALA A 347 -19.16 10.06 37.87
C ALA A 347 -20.57 10.47 38.30
N ALA A 348 -21.10 9.72 39.27
CA ALA A 348 -22.46 9.88 39.75
C ALA A 348 -22.71 11.38 39.86
N HIS A 349 -23.83 11.87 39.28
CA HIS A 349 -24.11 13.31 39.31
C HIS A 349 -23.86 13.78 40.75
N PRO A 350 -23.23 14.93 41.03
CA PRO A 350 -22.85 15.28 42.41
C PRO A 350 -24.03 15.25 43.41
N LEU A 351 -25.25 15.28 42.89
CA LEU A 351 -26.52 15.15 43.60
C LEU A 351 -27.12 13.74 43.67
N GLU A 352 -26.59 12.73 42.99
CA GLU A 352 -27.13 11.37 42.93
C GLU A 352 -27.13 10.71 44.32
N GLN A 353 -26.07 10.93 45.11
CA GLN A 353 -26.02 10.52 46.52
C GLN A 353 -27.08 11.20 47.40
N TYR A 354 -27.70 12.28 46.92
CA TYR A 354 -28.76 13.03 47.60
C TYR A 354 -30.13 12.88 46.90
N SER A 355 -30.25 12.00 45.90
CA SER A 355 -31.43 11.90 45.02
C SER A 355 -32.74 11.51 45.73
N THR A 356 -32.65 10.86 46.90
CA THR A 356 -33.81 10.48 47.73
C THR A 356 -34.10 11.50 48.83
N LEU A 357 -33.29 12.55 48.97
CA LEU A 357 -33.33 13.49 50.08
C LEU A 357 -34.23 14.68 49.71
N THR A 358 -35.30 14.88 50.47
CA THR A 358 -36.18 16.04 50.27
C THR A 358 -35.66 17.24 51.07
N LEU A 359 -35.05 18.22 50.40
CA LEU A 359 -34.65 19.49 51.02
C LEU A 359 -35.84 20.43 51.16
N ARG A 360 -35.96 21.09 52.32
CA ARG A 360 -37.00 22.09 52.63
C ARG A 360 -36.36 23.42 53.01
N ARG A 361 -37.14 24.51 52.97
CA ARG A 361 -36.68 25.84 53.42
C ARG A 361 -36.08 25.74 54.83
N GLY A 362 -34.84 26.20 54.98
CA GLY A 362 -34.07 26.11 56.24
C GLY A 362 -33.13 24.91 56.37
N SER A 363 -33.09 24.00 55.38
CA SER A 363 -32.12 22.89 55.37
C SER A 363 -30.68 23.42 55.24
N THR A 364 -29.74 22.83 55.98
CA THR A 364 -28.30 23.16 55.94
C THR A 364 -27.46 21.89 55.76
N GLY A 365 -26.17 22.03 55.43
CA GLY A 365 -25.22 20.89 55.30
C GLY A 365 -24.84 20.52 53.87
N ALA A 366 -24.13 19.39 53.71
CA ALA A 366 -23.42 19.04 52.48
C ALA A 366 -24.33 18.89 51.24
N ALA A 367 -25.55 18.37 51.41
CA ALA A 367 -26.53 18.25 50.33
C ALA A 367 -26.99 19.62 49.78
N VAL A 368 -27.15 20.61 50.66
CA VAL A 368 -27.56 21.98 50.30
C VAL A 368 -26.42 22.69 49.57
N ALA A 369 -25.19 22.55 50.07
CA ALA A 369 -24.00 23.13 49.42
C ALA A 369 -23.74 22.51 48.03
N ALA A 370 -23.95 21.20 47.89
CA ALA A 370 -23.85 20.52 46.59
C ALA A 370 -24.93 20.99 45.61
N LEU A 371 -26.17 21.16 46.06
CA LEU A 371 -27.26 21.69 45.24
C LEU A 371 -27.01 23.15 44.82
N GLN A 372 -26.54 24.00 45.73
CA GLN A 372 -26.21 25.40 45.44
C GLN A 372 -25.11 25.52 44.39
N ARG A 373 -24.04 24.73 44.49
CA ARG A 373 -22.96 24.69 43.49
C ARG A 373 -23.46 24.21 42.13
N ALA A 374 -24.33 23.21 42.10
CA ALA A 374 -24.94 22.70 40.87
C ALA A 374 -25.91 23.71 40.23
N LEU A 375 -26.49 24.63 41.01
CA LEU A 375 -27.47 25.62 40.55
C LEU A 375 -26.90 27.00 40.19
N SER A 376 -25.61 27.27 40.41
CA SER A 376 -24.96 28.55 40.05
C SER A 376 -25.38 29.00 38.62
N LEU A 377 -26.25 29.98 38.31
CA LEU A 377 -26.73 31.20 38.99
C LEU A 377 -25.60 31.89 39.75
N THR A 378 -24.77 32.58 38.96
CA THR A 378 -23.85 33.62 39.44
C THR A 378 -24.61 34.62 40.30
N ALA A 379 -24.19 34.77 41.54
CA ALA A 379 -24.44 35.98 42.32
C ALA A 379 -23.27 36.94 42.12
#